data_AF-A0A955PY00-F1
#
_entry.id   AF-A0A955PY00-F1
#
_cell.length_a   1.000
_cell.length_b   1.000
_cell.length_c   1.000
_cell.angle_alpha   90.00
_cell.angle_beta   90.00
_cell.angle_gamma   90.00
#
_symmetry.space_group_name_H-M   'P 1'
#
loop_
_entity.id
_entity.type
_entity.pdbx_description
1 polymer ?
#
loop_
_entity_poly.entity_id
_entity_poly.type
_entity_poly.pdbx_seq_one_letter_code
_entity_poly.pdbx_strand_id
1 'polypeptide(L)'
;GLLKTAQQRRKVSGQRTLLFVDEIHRFNKAQQDAFLPYVERGDIILIGATTQNPSFEVIAPLLSRSMVVVLQSLNEEALRHILTRALSDTKRGFGSSRMTLTPDAQRLLIGYGNGDARSMLTGLEFVVGQYAKPGKPITIDQPQVEQALKQKALRYDRDGEEHYNLISAFIKSMRDSDPDGALYWLARMLEGGEDPKFIARRMMIFASEDVGMADPQGLLIASAVFHAVEVIGLPEAQINLAHGVTYLATAPKSNASYMGLLAARKDAKEKGNLPVPLHLRNAVTSLMKDLDYGKNYRYAHDDPKGAKQQTHLPKELEGRRYYQPTNSASPTDEAEGLNSPW
;
A
#
# COMPACT_ATOMS: atom_id res chain seq x y z
N GLY A 1 26.09 5.69 11.80
CA GLY A 1 25.31 5.38 10.58
C GLY A 1 26.22 4.74 9.56
N LEU A 2 25.71 3.77 8.78
CA LEU A 2 26.47 2.93 7.85
C LEU A 2 27.41 3.72 6.92
N LEU A 3 26.94 4.85 6.38
CA LEU A 3 27.73 5.72 5.49
C LEU A 3 28.95 6.37 6.18
N LYS A 4 28.80 6.82 7.43
CA LYS A 4 29.92 7.35 8.23
C LYS A 4 30.95 6.27 8.54
N THR A 5 30.50 5.04 8.81
CA THR A 5 31.38 3.90 9.03
C THR A 5 32.17 3.55 7.76
N ALA A 6 31.52 3.56 6.59
CA ALA A 6 32.19 3.34 5.31
C ALA A 6 33.27 4.41 5.03
N GLN A 7 32.94 5.68 5.26
CA GLN A 7 33.90 6.78 5.16
C GLN A 7 35.10 6.59 6.09
N GLN A 8 34.87 6.20 7.35
CA GLN A 8 35.96 6.00 8.30
C GLN A 8 36.87 4.84 7.91
N ARG A 9 36.31 3.71 7.46
CA ARG A 9 37.09 2.55 6.97
C ARG A 9 37.97 2.96 5.81
N ARG A 10 37.43 3.73 4.86
CA ARG A 10 38.22 4.18 3.71
C ARG A 10 39.35 5.12 4.12
N LYS A 11 39.12 6.03 5.06
CA LYS A 11 40.14 6.97 5.56
C LYS A 11 41.26 6.28 6.34
N VAL A 12 40.93 5.29 7.17
CA VAL A 12 41.90 4.65 8.08
C VAL A 12 42.63 3.49 7.42
N SER A 13 41.94 2.63 6.67
CA SER A 13 42.49 1.38 6.14
C SER A 13 42.48 1.30 4.61
N GLY A 14 42.03 2.33 3.90
CA GLY A 14 41.90 2.31 2.43
C GLY A 14 40.84 1.33 1.92
N GLN A 15 40.06 0.71 2.81
CA GLN A 15 39.12 -0.35 2.46
C GLN A 15 37.92 0.23 1.70
N ARG A 16 37.66 -0.29 0.49
CA ARG A 16 36.49 0.06 -0.32
C ARG A 16 35.23 -0.61 0.24
N THR A 17 34.11 0.10 0.19
CA THR A 17 32.81 -0.42 0.63
C THR A 17 31.84 -0.46 -0.54
N LEU A 18 31.22 -1.61 -0.80
CA LEU A 18 30.10 -1.74 -1.72
C LEU A 18 28.80 -1.63 -0.92
N LEU A 19 27.95 -0.68 -1.29
CA LEU A 19 26.63 -0.51 -0.70
C LEU A 19 25.59 -0.96 -1.73
N PHE A 20 24.95 -2.11 -1.46
CA PHE A 20 23.83 -2.59 -2.24
C PHE A 20 22.52 -2.10 -1.63
N VAL A 21 21.69 -1.45 -2.43
CA VAL A 21 20.36 -0.97 -2.04
C VAL A 21 19.32 -1.64 -2.93
N ASP A 22 18.58 -2.59 -2.35
CA ASP A 22 17.45 -3.20 -3.03
C ASP A 22 16.25 -2.24 -3.03
N GLU A 23 15.45 -2.30 -4.10
CA GLU A 23 14.30 -1.41 -4.33
C GLU A 23 14.56 0.07 -4.02
N ILE A 24 15.62 0.63 -4.63
CA ILE A 24 16.06 2.02 -4.39
C ILE A 24 14.94 3.07 -4.65
N HIS A 25 13.93 2.72 -5.46
CA HIS A 25 12.75 3.55 -5.71
C HIS A 25 11.88 3.81 -4.46
N ARG A 26 11.96 2.96 -3.41
CA ARG A 26 11.21 3.20 -2.16
C ARG A 26 11.73 4.37 -1.35
N PHE A 27 12.93 4.88 -1.66
CA PHE A 27 13.57 5.95 -0.93
C PHE A 27 13.08 7.29 -1.46
N ASN A 28 12.66 8.18 -0.57
CA ASN A 28 12.29 9.53 -0.97
C ASN A 28 13.52 10.33 -1.46
N LYS A 29 13.28 11.46 -2.13
CA LYS A 29 14.36 12.28 -2.73
C LYS A 29 15.45 12.67 -1.71
N ALA A 30 15.07 13.07 -0.49
CA ALA A 30 16.02 13.46 0.55
C ALA A 30 16.89 12.28 1.03
N GLN A 31 16.31 11.08 1.13
CA GLN A 31 17.05 9.86 1.46
C GLN A 31 18.02 9.47 0.34
N GLN A 32 17.64 9.67 -0.93
CA GLN A 32 18.53 9.45 -2.07
C GLN A 32 19.67 10.48 -2.12
N ASP A 33 19.38 11.76 -1.91
CA ASP A 33 20.37 12.84 -1.86
C ASP A 33 21.46 12.58 -0.80
N ALA A 34 21.10 11.93 0.31
CA ALA A 34 22.04 11.59 1.38
C ALA A 34 23.20 10.67 0.93
N PHE A 35 23.05 9.94 -0.18
CA PHE A 35 24.11 9.09 -0.73
C PHE A 35 25.17 9.87 -1.52
N LEU A 36 24.79 10.98 -2.17
CA LEU A 36 25.63 11.70 -3.13
C LEU A 36 27.02 12.04 -2.59
N PRO A 37 27.18 12.63 -1.39
CA PRO A 37 28.51 13.03 -0.91
C PRO A 37 29.45 11.83 -0.74
N TYR A 38 28.90 10.65 -0.42
CA TYR A 38 29.69 9.43 -0.22
C TYR A 38 30.03 8.74 -1.54
N VAL A 39 29.14 8.80 -2.53
CA VAL A 39 29.42 8.31 -3.89
C VAL A 39 30.48 9.18 -4.56
N GLU A 40 30.34 10.50 -4.50
CA GLU A 40 31.26 11.46 -5.14
C GLU A 40 32.67 11.40 -4.57
N ARG A 41 32.80 11.26 -3.25
CA ARG A 41 34.12 11.04 -2.65
C ARG A 41 34.68 9.68 -3.00
N GLY A 42 33.84 8.70 -3.34
CA GLY A 42 34.17 7.28 -3.53
C GLY A 42 34.21 6.48 -2.22
N ASP A 43 33.60 6.99 -1.15
CA ASP A 43 33.50 6.33 0.15
C ASP A 43 32.72 5.02 0.05
N ILE A 44 31.79 4.98 -0.92
CA ILE A 44 31.03 3.79 -1.29
C ILE A 44 31.02 3.60 -2.81
N ILE A 45 30.90 2.34 -3.23
CA ILE A 45 30.42 1.95 -4.55
C ILE A 45 28.95 1.61 -4.37
N LEU A 46 28.06 2.45 -4.90
CA LEU A 46 26.61 2.24 -4.79
C LEU A 46 26.13 1.33 -5.93
N ILE A 47 25.42 0.25 -5.57
CA ILE A 47 24.66 -0.57 -6.50
C ILE A 47 23.19 -0.51 -6.07
N GLY A 48 22.37 0.17 -6.87
CA GLY A 48 20.92 0.21 -6.68
C GLY A 48 20.22 -0.82 -7.57
N ALA A 49 19.27 -1.55 -7.01
CA ALA A 49 18.38 -2.43 -7.77
C ALA A 49 16.95 -1.87 -7.76
N THR A 50 16.24 -2.00 -8.88
CA THR A 50 14.84 -1.60 -9.00
C THR A 50 14.16 -2.37 -10.14
N THR A 51 12.87 -2.65 -9.97
CA THR A 51 11.98 -3.18 -11.02
C THR A 51 11.27 -2.07 -11.79
N GLN A 52 11.30 -0.84 -11.28
CA GLN A 52 10.70 0.34 -11.91
C GLN A 52 11.71 1.04 -12.82
N ASN A 53 11.20 1.85 -13.76
CA ASN A 53 12.08 2.60 -14.65
C ASN A 53 12.90 3.64 -13.84
N PRO A 54 14.24 3.51 -13.84
CA PRO A 54 15.09 4.32 -12.99
C PRO A 54 15.04 5.82 -13.31
N SER A 55 14.64 6.23 -14.53
CA SER A 55 14.57 7.65 -14.91
C SER A 55 13.46 8.43 -14.19
N PHE A 56 12.46 7.75 -13.62
CA PHE A 56 11.36 8.38 -12.87
C PHE A 56 11.61 8.36 -11.36
N GLU A 57 12.17 7.27 -10.86
CA GLU A 57 12.24 7.00 -9.42
C GLU A 57 13.57 7.37 -8.76
N VAL A 58 14.64 7.49 -9.55
CA VAL A 58 15.96 7.87 -9.05
C VAL A 58 16.23 9.33 -9.39
N ILE A 59 16.72 10.10 -8.41
CA ILE A 59 17.04 11.51 -8.61
C ILE A 59 18.12 11.69 -9.68
N ALA A 60 17.97 12.73 -10.51
CA ALA A 60 18.89 13.01 -11.61
C ALA A 60 20.39 13.10 -11.19
N PRO A 61 20.75 13.68 -10.02
CA PRO A 61 22.14 13.70 -9.58
C PRO A 61 22.75 12.30 -9.38
N LEU A 62 22.01 11.33 -8.84
CA LEU A 62 22.50 9.95 -8.69
C LEU A 62 22.60 9.26 -10.04
N LEU A 63 21.56 9.36 -10.88
CA LEU A 63 21.57 8.77 -12.22
C LEU A 63 22.75 9.23 -13.07
N SER A 64 23.07 10.54 -13.03
CA SER A 64 24.21 11.09 -13.79
C SER A 64 25.58 10.54 -13.36
N ARG A 65 25.66 9.88 -12.19
CA ARG A 65 26.88 9.27 -11.63
C ARG A 65 26.81 7.74 -11.60
N SER A 66 25.77 7.15 -12.19
CA SER A 66 25.53 5.71 -12.20
C SER A 66 25.52 5.15 -13.61
N MET A 67 26.03 3.94 -13.77
CA MET A 67 25.82 3.15 -14.98
C MET A 67 24.50 2.41 -14.85
N VAL A 68 23.61 2.58 -15.84
CA VAL A 68 22.33 1.86 -15.89
C VAL A 68 22.53 0.59 -16.71
N VAL A 69 22.27 -0.56 -16.09
CA VAL A 69 22.29 -1.87 -16.75
C VAL A 69 20.89 -2.45 -16.72
N VAL A 70 20.34 -2.76 -17.90
CA VAL A 70 19.04 -3.41 -18.03
C VAL A 70 19.24 -4.92 -17.99
N LEU A 71 18.64 -5.57 -16.99
CA LEU A 71 18.61 -7.03 -16.89
C LEU A 71 17.35 -7.55 -17.55
N GLN A 72 17.48 -8.66 -18.28
CA GLN A 72 16.35 -9.39 -18.85
C GLN A 72 15.97 -10.57 -17.95
N SER A 73 14.71 -10.97 -18.02
CA SER A 73 14.25 -12.22 -17.41
C SER A 73 15.06 -13.40 -17.94
N LEU A 74 15.26 -14.40 -17.09
CA LEU A 74 16.03 -15.58 -17.47
C LEU A 74 15.26 -16.44 -18.47
N ASN A 75 15.96 -17.04 -19.42
CA ASN A 75 15.38 -18.06 -20.28
C ASN A 75 15.34 -19.42 -19.57
N GLU A 76 14.63 -20.40 -20.16
CA GLU A 76 14.48 -21.73 -19.59
C GLU A 76 15.82 -22.45 -19.37
N GLU A 77 16.78 -22.27 -20.28
CA GLU A 77 18.10 -22.89 -20.19
C GLU A 77 18.90 -22.35 -19.00
N ALA A 78 18.90 -21.04 -18.80
CA ALA A 78 19.53 -20.39 -17.65
C ALA A 78 18.89 -20.86 -16.33
N LEU A 79 17.56 -20.95 -16.28
CA LEU A 79 16.83 -21.49 -15.12
C LEU A 79 17.18 -22.96 -14.87
N ARG A 80 17.29 -23.77 -15.92
CA ARG A 80 17.72 -25.18 -15.81
C ARG A 80 19.13 -25.30 -15.23
N HIS A 81 20.06 -24.45 -15.64
CA HIS A 81 21.40 -24.42 -15.05
C HIS A 81 21.37 -24.06 -13.57
N ILE A 82 20.57 -23.07 -13.18
CA ILE A 82 20.41 -22.67 -11.77
C ILE A 82 19.80 -23.80 -10.95
N LEU A 83 18.74 -24.45 -11.45
CA LEU A 83 18.09 -25.59 -10.81
C LEU A 83 19.06 -26.76 -10.63
N THR A 84 19.82 -27.10 -11.66
CA THR A 84 20.81 -28.18 -11.62
C THR A 84 21.90 -27.89 -10.59
N ARG A 85 22.36 -26.64 -10.51
CA ARG A 85 23.33 -26.21 -9.48
C ARG A 85 22.74 -26.30 -8.08
N ALA A 86 21.48 -25.89 -7.89
CA ALA A 86 20.80 -25.98 -6.60
C ALA A 86 20.64 -27.43 -6.12
N LEU A 87 20.37 -28.37 -7.03
CA LEU A 87 20.23 -29.80 -6.70
C LEU A 87 21.56 -30.51 -6.44
N SER A 88 22.67 -30.02 -6.99
CA SER A 88 23.99 -30.67 -6.90
C SER A 88 24.93 -30.05 -5.86
N ASP A 89 24.75 -28.78 -5.48
CA ASP A 89 25.59 -28.12 -4.46
C ASP A 89 25.33 -28.73 -3.07
N THR A 90 26.32 -29.43 -2.52
CA THR A 90 26.23 -30.11 -1.21
C THR A 90 26.41 -29.18 -0.02
N LYS A 91 26.91 -27.95 -0.23
CA LYS A 91 27.20 -26.97 0.82
C LYS A 91 26.10 -25.93 0.98
N ARG A 92 25.56 -25.43 -0.13
CA ARG A 92 24.59 -24.33 -0.16
C ARG A 92 23.27 -24.71 -0.84
N GLY A 93 23.20 -25.90 -1.42
CA GLY A 93 22.01 -26.41 -2.09
C GLY A 93 21.53 -27.71 -1.46
N PHE A 94 20.83 -28.50 -2.27
CA PHE A 94 20.17 -29.73 -1.87
C PHE A 94 20.97 -30.99 -2.24
N GLY A 95 22.26 -30.88 -2.59
CA GLY A 95 23.08 -32.05 -2.95
C GLY A 95 23.15 -33.12 -1.86
N SER A 96 23.03 -32.71 -0.59
CA SER A 96 23.04 -33.62 0.57
C SER A 96 21.69 -34.30 0.84
N SER A 97 20.59 -33.83 0.24
CA SER A 97 19.25 -34.39 0.47
C SER A 97 19.02 -35.71 -0.28
N ARG A 98 19.92 -36.07 -1.22
CA ARG A 98 19.78 -37.23 -2.14
C ARG A 98 18.43 -37.23 -2.87
N MET A 99 17.86 -36.05 -3.08
CA MET A 99 16.63 -35.84 -3.82
C MET A 99 16.94 -35.66 -5.30
N THR A 100 16.12 -36.28 -6.16
CA THR A 100 16.13 -36.05 -7.61
C THR A 100 14.74 -35.62 -8.07
N LEU A 101 14.70 -34.93 -9.21
CA LEU A 101 13.45 -34.56 -9.88
C LEU A 101 13.36 -35.29 -11.21
N THR A 102 12.18 -35.80 -11.56
CA THR A 102 11.94 -36.30 -12.92
C THR A 102 12.06 -35.16 -13.94
N PRO A 103 12.31 -35.44 -15.24
CA PRO A 103 12.40 -34.40 -16.26
C PRO A 103 11.14 -33.52 -16.36
N ASP A 104 9.96 -34.12 -16.19
CA ASP A 104 8.68 -33.39 -16.14
C ASP A 104 8.56 -32.49 -14.91
N ALA A 105 8.97 -32.97 -13.73
CA ALA A 105 9.00 -32.18 -12.50
C ALA A 105 9.95 -30.97 -12.63
N GLN A 106 11.11 -31.15 -13.28
CA GLN A 106 12.03 -30.05 -13.56
C GLN A 106 11.42 -29.03 -14.51
N ARG A 107 10.77 -29.48 -15.60
CA ARG A 107 10.07 -28.58 -16.54
C ARG A 107 8.99 -27.78 -15.83
N LEU A 108 8.20 -28.43 -14.97
CA LEU A 108 7.15 -27.76 -14.20
C LEU A 108 7.71 -26.69 -13.26
N LEU A 109 8.80 -26.97 -12.54
CA LEU A 109 9.46 -25.98 -11.67
C LEU A 109 10.07 -24.82 -12.45
N ILE A 110 10.70 -25.09 -13.61
CA ILE A 110 11.24 -24.04 -14.49
C ILE A 110 10.11 -23.15 -15.01
N GLY A 111 9.02 -23.76 -15.48
CA GLY A 111 7.82 -23.04 -15.92
C GLY A 111 7.20 -22.19 -14.81
N TYR A 112 7.14 -22.72 -13.58
CA TYR A 112 6.70 -21.96 -12.40
C TYR A 112 7.57 -20.74 -12.11
N GLY A 113 8.88 -20.81 -12.37
CA GLY A 113 9.79 -19.68 -12.25
C GLY A 113 9.50 -18.55 -13.24
N ASN A 114 9.01 -18.87 -14.44
CA ASN A 114 8.67 -17.91 -15.50
C ASN A 114 9.70 -16.77 -15.70
N GLY A 115 10.98 -17.13 -15.74
CA GLY A 115 12.10 -16.20 -15.89
C GLY A 115 12.65 -15.59 -14.59
N ASP A 116 12.04 -15.88 -13.43
CA ASP A 116 12.54 -15.55 -12.10
C ASP A 116 13.11 -16.77 -11.38
N ALA A 117 14.43 -16.78 -11.20
CA ALA A 117 15.13 -17.83 -10.45
C ALA A 117 14.76 -17.86 -8.97
N ARG A 118 14.43 -16.71 -8.35
CA ARG A 118 14.04 -16.66 -6.93
C ARG A 118 12.74 -17.41 -6.72
N SER A 119 11.73 -17.13 -7.55
CA SER A 119 10.44 -17.82 -7.53
C SER A 119 10.60 -19.33 -7.71
N MET A 120 11.39 -19.76 -8.71
CA MET A 120 11.71 -21.17 -8.94
C MET A 120 12.39 -21.82 -7.73
N LEU A 121 13.45 -21.19 -7.19
CA LEU A 121 14.21 -21.74 -6.05
C LEU A 121 13.37 -21.80 -4.77
N THR A 122 12.49 -20.84 -4.56
CA THR A 122 11.54 -20.85 -3.43
C THR A 122 10.51 -21.97 -3.61
N GLY A 123 10.04 -22.21 -4.85
CA GLY A 123 9.21 -23.36 -5.18
C GLY A 123 9.92 -24.68 -4.90
N LEU A 124 11.18 -24.80 -5.33
CA LEU A 124 12.03 -25.95 -5.08
C LEU A 124 12.24 -26.19 -3.57
N GLU A 125 12.55 -25.15 -2.80
CA GLU A 125 12.73 -25.25 -1.36
C GLU A 125 11.46 -25.79 -0.67
N PHE A 126 10.29 -25.31 -1.09
CA PHE A 126 9.03 -25.83 -0.58
C PHE A 126 8.82 -27.31 -0.93
N VAL A 127 9.07 -27.70 -2.19
CA VAL A 127 9.01 -29.10 -2.64
C VAL A 127 9.96 -29.98 -1.81
N VAL A 128 11.21 -29.55 -1.63
CA VAL A 128 12.20 -30.26 -0.81
C VAL A 128 11.71 -30.39 0.62
N GLY A 129 11.26 -29.30 1.24
CA GLY A 129 10.80 -29.29 2.63
C GLY A 129 9.61 -30.22 2.89
N GLN A 130 8.76 -30.44 1.89
CA GLN A 130 7.61 -31.35 1.99
C GLN A 130 8.01 -32.82 1.87
N TYR A 131 8.90 -33.15 0.93
CA TYR A 131 9.10 -34.54 0.52
C TYR A 131 10.46 -35.12 0.89
N ALA A 132 11.51 -34.30 1.01
CA ALA A 132 12.84 -34.79 1.33
C ALA A 132 12.96 -35.13 2.82
N LYS A 133 13.49 -36.32 3.12
CA LYS A 133 13.78 -36.77 4.50
C LYS A 133 15.27 -37.02 4.66
N PRO A 134 15.88 -36.64 5.80
CA PRO A 134 17.30 -36.85 6.03
C PRO A 134 17.72 -38.31 5.79
N GLY A 135 18.72 -38.50 4.93
CA GLY A 135 19.33 -39.81 4.66
C GLY A 135 18.52 -40.76 3.76
N LYS A 136 17.34 -40.37 3.27
CA LYS A 136 16.52 -41.21 2.38
C LYS A 136 16.48 -40.63 0.97
N PRO A 137 17.04 -41.35 -0.03
CA PRO A 137 16.88 -40.96 -1.43
C PRO A 137 15.40 -40.93 -1.82
N ILE A 138 15.01 -39.90 -2.55
CA ILE A 138 13.65 -39.76 -3.09
C ILE A 138 13.71 -39.14 -4.48
N THR A 139 12.91 -39.69 -5.39
CA THR A 139 12.64 -39.08 -6.69
C THR A 139 11.28 -38.42 -6.62
N ILE A 140 11.22 -37.11 -6.85
CA ILE A 140 9.97 -36.35 -6.84
C ILE A 140 9.48 -36.22 -8.29
N ASP A 141 8.22 -36.60 -8.51
CA ASP A 141 7.55 -36.56 -9.81
C ASP A 141 6.75 -35.27 -10.03
N GLN A 142 6.17 -35.14 -11.22
CA GLN A 142 5.41 -33.95 -11.61
C GLN A 142 4.17 -33.72 -10.72
N PRO A 143 3.31 -34.74 -10.44
CA PRO A 143 2.17 -34.56 -9.53
C PRO A 143 2.55 -34.06 -8.14
N GLN A 144 3.66 -34.54 -7.56
CA GLN A 144 4.13 -34.08 -6.25
C GLN A 144 4.59 -32.62 -6.28
N VAL A 145 5.32 -32.22 -7.33
CA VAL A 145 5.66 -30.80 -7.54
C VAL A 145 4.39 -29.97 -7.70
N GLU A 146 3.43 -30.41 -8.49
CA GLU A 146 2.17 -29.69 -8.73
C GLU A 146 1.37 -29.52 -7.42
N GLN A 147 1.26 -30.57 -6.62
CA GLN A 147 0.58 -30.52 -5.32
C GLN A 147 1.28 -29.54 -4.36
N ALA A 148 2.60 -29.61 -4.26
CA ALA A 148 3.38 -28.70 -3.42
C ALA A 148 3.28 -27.24 -3.89
N LEU A 149 3.34 -27.00 -5.20
CA LEU A 149 3.17 -25.65 -5.76
C LEU A 149 1.73 -25.15 -5.58
N LYS A 150 0.70 -25.99 -5.67
CA LYS A 150 -0.70 -25.62 -5.35
C LYS A 150 -0.89 -25.27 -3.88
N GLN A 151 -0.31 -26.04 -2.95
CA GLN A 151 -0.32 -25.73 -1.52
C GLN A 151 0.44 -24.43 -1.21
N LYS A 152 1.55 -24.18 -1.92
CA LYS A 152 2.29 -22.92 -1.84
C LYS A 152 1.49 -21.76 -2.45
N ALA A 153 0.83 -21.97 -3.58
CA ALA A 153 -0.02 -20.98 -4.24
C ALA A 153 -1.21 -20.63 -3.36
N LEU A 154 -1.90 -21.58 -2.72
CA LEU A 154 -2.92 -21.26 -1.71
C LEU A 154 -2.36 -20.45 -0.52
N ARG A 155 -1.07 -20.57 -0.23
CA ARG A 155 -0.35 -19.72 0.75
C ARG A 155 0.14 -18.38 0.16
N TYR A 156 0.19 -18.22 -1.16
CA TYR A 156 0.80 -17.10 -1.90
C TYR A 156 -0.22 -16.30 -2.75
N ASP A 157 -1.40 -16.84 -3.05
CA ASP A 157 -2.53 -16.24 -3.78
C ASP A 157 -3.28 -15.18 -2.93
N ARG A 158 -2.53 -14.56 -2.03
CA ARG A 158 -2.86 -13.29 -1.41
C ARG A 158 -2.57 -12.09 -2.32
N ASP A 159 -2.09 -12.25 -3.57
CA ASP A 159 -1.52 -11.11 -4.34
C ASP A 159 -1.87 -10.99 -5.85
N GLY A 160 -2.74 -11.82 -6.45
CA GLY A 160 -2.93 -11.78 -7.92
C GLY A 160 -4.27 -11.24 -8.42
N GLU A 161 -5.30 -12.07 -8.26
CA GLU A 161 -6.65 -11.84 -8.79
C GLU A 161 -7.70 -12.27 -7.77
N GLU A 162 -7.53 -13.43 -7.12
CA GLU A 162 -8.42 -13.87 -6.06
C GLU A 162 -8.39 -12.89 -4.88
N HIS A 163 -7.21 -12.37 -4.51
CA HIS A 163 -7.07 -11.25 -3.56
C HIS A 163 -7.99 -10.07 -3.88
N TYR A 164 -7.93 -9.56 -5.12
CA TYR A 164 -8.76 -8.42 -5.54
C TYR A 164 -10.24 -8.78 -5.57
N ASN A 165 -10.59 -10.00 -5.97
CA ASN A 165 -11.96 -10.48 -5.99
C ASN A 165 -12.53 -10.62 -4.58
N LEU A 166 -11.78 -11.20 -3.64
CA LEU A 166 -12.18 -11.38 -2.25
C LEU A 166 -12.35 -10.03 -1.55
N ILE A 167 -11.38 -9.12 -1.66
CA ILE A 167 -11.52 -7.81 -1.03
C ILE A 167 -12.61 -6.96 -1.68
N SER A 168 -12.81 -7.08 -2.99
CA SER A 168 -13.89 -6.42 -3.73
C SER A 168 -15.27 -6.93 -3.28
N ALA A 169 -15.42 -8.25 -3.12
CA ALA A 169 -16.64 -8.86 -2.62
C ALA A 169 -16.91 -8.46 -1.16
N PHE A 170 -15.88 -8.49 -0.31
CA PHE A 170 -15.94 -8.04 1.08
C PHE A 170 -16.45 -6.59 1.22
N ILE A 171 -15.88 -5.65 0.46
CA ILE A 171 -16.30 -4.25 0.47
C ILE A 171 -17.74 -4.09 -0.06
N LYS A 172 -18.11 -4.81 -1.12
CA LYS A 172 -19.47 -4.75 -1.67
C LYS A 172 -20.50 -5.30 -0.70
N SER A 173 -20.24 -6.43 -0.04
CA SER A 173 -21.12 -6.97 0.99
C SER A 173 -21.34 -5.96 2.13
N MET A 174 -20.28 -5.29 2.62
CA MET A 174 -20.47 -4.23 3.62
C MET A 174 -21.28 -3.06 3.07
N ARG A 175 -21.02 -2.62 1.83
CA ARG A 175 -21.72 -1.51 1.15
C ARG A 175 -23.22 -1.79 1.02
N ASP A 176 -23.55 -2.99 0.59
CA ASP A 176 -24.92 -3.46 0.36
C ASP A 176 -25.61 -3.87 1.67
N SER A 177 -24.95 -3.68 2.81
CA SER A 177 -25.44 -3.95 4.16
C SER A 177 -25.77 -5.44 4.40
N ASP A 178 -24.95 -6.33 3.86
CA ASP A 178 -24.96 -7.78 4.04
C ASP A 178 -23.85 -8.21 5.03
N PRO A 179 -24.13 -8.28 6.35
CA PRO A 179 -23.14 -8.67 7.34
C PRO A 179 -22.70 -10.13 7.22
N ASP A 180 -23.59 -11.03 6.77
CA ASP A 180 -23.27 -12.45 6.61
C ASP A 180 -22.29 -12.67 5.46
N GLY A 181 -22.55 -12.04 4.31
CA GLY A 181 -21.62 -12.05 3.17
C GLY A 181 -20.28 -11.41 3.53
N ALA A 182 -20.29 -10.29 4.26
CA ALA A 182 -19.06 -9.62 4.67
C ALA A 182 -18.22 -10.49 5.63
N LEU A 183 -18.84 -11.17 6.60
CA LEU A 183 -18.16 -12.10 7.49
C LEU A 183 -17.62 -13.33 6.75
N TYR A 184 -18.36 -13.85 5.76
CA TYR A 184 -17.88 -14.96 4.93
C TYR A 184 -16.62 -14.57 4.13
N TRP A 185 -16.63 -13.41 3.48
CA TRP A 185 -15.45 -12.93 2.73
C TRP A 185 -14.28 -12.59 3.64
N LEU A 186 -14.53 -12.06 4.84
CA LEU A 186 -13.51 -11.91 5.88
C LEU A 186 -12.86 -13.25 6.22
N ALA A 187 -13.67 -14.28 6.50
CA ALA A 187 -13.17 -15.62 6.82
C ALA A 187 -12.35 -16.21 5.66
N ARG A 188 -12.83 -16.07 4.42
CA ARG A 188 -12.09 -16.51 3.21
C ARG A 188 -10.73 -15.81 3.08
N MET A 189 -10.68 -14.50 3.33
CA MET A 189 -9.43 -13.75 3.34
C MET A 189 -8.49 -14.24 4.46
N LEU A 190 -8.99 -14.43 5.68
CA LEU A 190 -8.18 -14.91 6.82
C LEU A 190 -7.64 -16.34 6.60
N GLU A 191 -8.43 -17.25 6.05
CA GLU A 191 -8.01 -18.62 5.74
C GLU A 191 -7.07 -18.69 4.52
N GLY A 192 -7.30 -17.85 3.50
CA GLY A 192 -6.32 -17.57 2.43
C GLY A 192 -5.09 -16.81 2.94
N GLY A 193 -5.17 -16.36 4.19
CA GLY A 193 -4.10 -15.79 4.97
C GLY A 193 -3.93 -14.29 4.84
N GLU A 194 -4.69 -13.60 3.99
CA GLU A 194 -4.64 -12.16 3.75
C GLU A 194 -4.08 -11.32 4.91
N ASP A 195 -3.19 -10.35 4.61
CA ASP A 195 -2.62 -9.51 5.67
C ASP A 195 -3.75 -8.86 6.50
N PRO A 196 -3.90 -9.16 7.80
CA PRO A 196 -5.00 -8.60 8.58
C PRO A 196 -4.91 -7.07 8.67
N LYS A 197 -3.70 -6.49 8.54
CA LYS A 197 -3.55 -5.03 8.46
C LYS A 197 -4.10 -4.50 7.13
N PHE A 198 -4.02 -5.27 6.04
CA PHE A 198 -4.64 -4.91 4.77
C PHE A 198 -6.16 -4.87 4.90
N ILE A 199 -6.78 -5.91 5.47
CA ILE A 199 -8.23 -5.95 5.72
C ILE A 199 -8.67 -4.74 6.56
N ALA A 200 -7.99 -4.48 7.68
CA ALA A 200 -8.32 -3.36 8.56
C ALA A 200 -8.11 -1.98 7.89
N ARG A 201 -7.09 -1.80 7.03
CA ARG A 201 -6.95 -0.58 6.21
C ARG A 201 -8.16 -0.36 5.30
N ARG A 202 -8.66 -1.43 4.67
CA ARG A 202 -9.83 -1.37 3.79
C ARG A 202 -11.11 -1.05 4.56
N MET A 203 -11.25 -1.53 5.79
CA MET A 203 -12.34 -1.14 6.70
C MET A 203 -12.30 0.35 7.08
N MET A 204 -11.12 0.92 7.37
CA MET A 204 -11.00 2.36 7.66
C MET A 204 -11.39 3.24 6.46
N ILE A 205 -10.99 2.83 5.25
CA ILE A 205 -11.40 3.52 4.00
C ILE A 205 -12.93 3.43 3.84
N PHE A 206 -13.49 2.23 3.98
CA PHE A 206 -14.94 2.00 3.90
C PHE A 206 -15.73 2.86 4.89
N ALA A 207 -15.25 2.97 6.14
CA ALA A 207 -15.89 3.80 7.15
C ALA A 207 -16.00 5.28 6.75
N SER A 208 -15.04 5.80 5.96
CA SER A 208 -15.07 7.19 5.47
C SER A 208 -15.78 7.35 4.12
N GLU A 209 -15.70 6.32 3.25
CA GLU A 209 -16.22 6.34 1.88
C GLU A 209 -17.71 6.00 1.81
N ASP A 210 -18.14 4.97 2.54
CA ASP A 210 -19.45 4.33 2.38
C ASP A 210 -20.37 4.52 3.59
N VAL A 211 -19.81 4.68 4.80
CA VAL A 211 -20.57 5.04 6.01
C VAL A 211 -20.58 6.57 6.18
N GLY A 212 -19.39 7.18 6.17
CA GLY A 212 -19.23 8.62 6.13
C GLY A 212 -19.90 9.33 7.31
N MET A 213 -20.60 10.43 7.02
CA MET A 213 -21.28 11.23 8.04
C MET A 213 -22.64 10.66 8.47
N ALA A 214 -23.13 9.58 7.85
CA ALA A 214 -24.32 8.89 8.34
C ALA A 214 -24.08 8.25 9.71
N ASP A 215 -22.85 7.80 9.96
CA ASP A 215 -22.41 7.37 11.28
C ASP A 215 -20.89 7.58 11.46
N PRO A 216 -20.48 8.74 11.99
CA PRO A 216 -19.07 9.07 12.20
C PRO A 216 -18.33 8.13 13.16
N GLN A 217 -19.03 7.37 14.01
CA GLN A 217 -18.41 6.42 14.92
C GLN A 217 -17.74 5.26 14.18
N GLY A 218 -18.18 4.97 12.95
CA GLY A 218 -17.59 3.92 12.11
C GLY A 218 -16.08 4.08 11.91
N LEU A 219 -15.58 5.31 11.72
CA LEU A 219 -14.14 5.55 11.57
C LEU A 219 -13.36 5.29 12.87
N LEU A 220 -13.96 5.65 14.02
CA LEU A 220 -13.35 5.41 15.33
C LEU A 220 -13.26 3.90 15.62
N ILE A 221 -14.34 3.16 15.35
CA ILE A 221 -14.37 1.70 15.50
C ILE A 221 -13.39 1.03 14.55
N ALA A 222 -13.37 1.40 13.27
CA ALA A 222 -12.41 0.86 12.31
C ALA A 222 -10.95 1.14 12.72
N SER A 223 -10.67 2.32 13.28
CA SER A 223 -9.35 2.68 13.81
C SER A 223 -8.96 1.85 15.03
N ALA A 224 -9.91 1.61 15.95
CA ALA A 224 -9.71 0.74 17.10
C ALA A 224 -9.45 -0.72 16.68
N VAL A 225 -10.16 -1.21 15.66
CA VAL A 225 -9.92 -2.53 15.06
C VAL A 225 -8.54 -2.61 14.42
N PHE A 226 -8.12 -1.59 13.67
CA PHE A 226 -6.77 -1.55 13.10
C PHE A 226 -5.72 -1.61 14.21
N HIS A 227 -5.86 -0.80 15.26
CA HIS A 227 -4.96 -0.83 16.41
C HIS A 227 -4.92 -2.21 17.07
N ALA A 228 -6.09 -2.84 17.30
CA ALA A 228 -6.18 -4.20 17.83
C ALA A 228 -5.44 -5.21 16.96
N VAL A 229 -5.54 -5.12 15.64
CA VAL A 229 -4.76 -5.96 14.71
C VAL A 229 -3.25 -5.76 14.89
N GLU A 230 -2.79 -4.52 15.10
CA GLU A 230 -1.36 -4.24 15.28
C GLU A 230 -0.80 -4.75 16.60
N VAL A 231 -1.56 -4.61 17.69
CA VAL A 231 -1.07 -4.91 19.05
C VAL A 231 -1.38 -6.33 19.52
N ILE A 232 -2.45 -6.96 19.02
CA ILE A 232 -2.83 -8.33 19.37
C ILE A 232 -2.28 -9.33 18.34
N GLY A 233 -2.48 -9.06 17.05
CA GLY A 233 -2.14 -10.01 15.98
C GLY A 233 -3.09 -11.21 15.87
N LEU A 234 -2.91 -12.03 14.84
CA LEU A 234 -3.69 -13.27 14.66
C LEU A 234 -3.15 -14.39 15.56
N PRO A 235 -4.02 -15.33 16.02
CA PRO A 235 -5.43 -15.50 15.63
C PRO A 235 -6.44 -14.58 16.35
N GLU A 236 -6.16 -14.07 17.55
CA GLU A 236 -7.15 -13.36 18.38
C GLU A 236 -7.69 -12.08 17.74
N ALA A 237 -6.89 -11.39 16.92
CA ALA A 237 -7.34 -10.20 16.19
C ALA A 237 -8.51 -10.46 15.23
N GLN A 238 -8.77 -11.72 14.83
CA GLN A 238 -9.91 -12.06 13.96
C GLN A 238 -11.26 -11.71 14.59
N ILE A 239 -11.37 -11.75 15.92
CA ILE A 239 -12.59 -11.39 16.66
C ILE A 239 -12.86 -9.88 16.53
N ASN A 240 -11.81 -9.07 16.62
CA ASN A 240 -11.90 -7.62 16.48
C ASN A 240 -12.24 -7.23 15.03
N LEU A 241 -11.64 -7.91 14.05
CA LEU A 241 -12.00 -7.75 12.64
C LEU A 241 -13.48 -8.07 12.41
N ALA A 242 -13.97 -9.21 12.92
CA ALA A 242 -15.38 -9.60 12.79
C ALA A 242 -16.32 -8.56 13.43
N HIS A 243 -15.99 -8.06 14.62
CA HIS A 243 -16.78 -7.01 15.29
C HIS A 243 -16.87 -5.75 14.43
N GLY A 244 -15.75 -5.24 13.93
CA GLY A 244 -15.75 -4.05 13.07
C GLY A 244 -16.51 -4.28 11.76
N VAL A 245 -16.41 -5.47 11.17
CA VAL A 245 -17.14 -5.82 9.93
C VAL A 245 -18.64 -5.81 10.14
N THR A 246 -19.12 -6.46 11.20
CA THR A 246 -20.57 -6.45 11.53
C THR A 246 -21.07 -5.03 11.78
N TYR A 247 -20.30 -4.21 12.49
CA TYR A 247 -20.64 -2.79 12.69
C TYR A 247 -20.76 -2.04 11.36
N LEU A 248 -19.72 -2.07 10.53
CA LEU A 248 -19.68 -1.31 9.27
C LEU A 248 -20.71 -1.81 8.26
N ALA A 249 -20.98 -3.13 8.22
CA ALA A 249 -22.03 -3.70 7.38
C ALA A 249 -23.42 -3.23 7.81
N THR A 250 -23.69 -3.09 9.11
CA THR A 250 -25.02 -2.70 9.62
C THR A 250 -25.22 -1.19 9.81
N ALA A 251 -24.14 -0.39 9.76
CA ALA A 251 -24.20 1.06 9.88
C ALA A 251 -24.98 1.71 8.72
N PRO A 252 -25.65 2.86 8.94
CA PRO A 252 -26.28 3.62 7.85
C PRO A 252 -25.22 4.09 6.85
N LYS A 253 -25.57 4.09 5.55
CA LYS A 253 -24.62 4.37 4.47
C LYS A 253 -24.76 5.80 3.94
N SER A 254 -23.64 6.49 3.76
CA SER A 254 -23.58 7.76 3.03
C SER A 254 -22.19 7.98 2.44
N ASN A 255 -22.15 8.17 1.11
CA ASN A 255 -20.95 8.58 0.40
C ASN A 255 -20.89 10.10 0.12
N ALA A 256 -21.75 10.90 0.77
CA ALA A 256 -21.91 12.33 0.48
C ALA A 256 -20.61 13.13 0.64
N SER A 257 -19.84 12.88 1.70
CA SER A 257 -18.54 13.53 1.93
C SER A 257 -17.52 13.13 0.87
N TYR A 258 -17.49 11.86 0.49
CA TYR A 258 -16.60 11.33 -0.55
C TYR A 258 -16.92 11.95 -1.91
N MET A 259 -18.20 11.96 -2.31
CA MET A 259 -18.65 12.57 -3.57
C MET A 259 -18.40 14.09 -3.59
N GLY A 260 -18.60 14.78 -2.46
CA GLY A 260 -18.28 16.20 -2.32
C GLY A 260 -16.79 16.49 -2.56
N LEU A 261 -15.89 15.67 -2.00
CA LEU A 261 -14.45 15.78 -2.25
C LEU A 261 -14.10 15.55 -3.72
N LEU A 262 -14.68 14.53 -4.36
CA LEU A 262 -14.44 14.25 -5.78
C LEU A 262 -14.89 15.42 -6.68
N ALA A 263 -16.06 16.00 -6.40
CA ALA A 263 -16.57 17.16 -7.13
C ALA A 263 -15.68 18.40 -6.93
N ALA A 264 -15.24 18.68 -5.70
CA ALA A 264 -14.32 19.79 -5.42
C ALA A 264 -12.97 19.60 -6.11
N ARG A 265 -12.42 18.38 -6.11
CA ARG A 265 -11.17 18.04 -6.81
C ARG A 265 -11.30 18.21 -8.33
N LYS A 266 -12.46 17.89 -8.90
CA LYS A 266 -12.74 18.10 -10.32
C LYS A 266 -12.72 19.59 -10.65
N ASP A 267 -13.48 20.40 -9.93
CA ASP A 267 -13.54 21.85 -10.15
C ASP A 267 -12.15 22.50 -9.97
N ALA A 268 -11.36 22.07 -8.97
CA ALA A 268 -10.00 22.56 -8.77
C ALA A 268 -9.04 22.24 -9.93
N LYS A 269 -9.21 21.08 -10.58
CA LYS A 269 -8.43 20.72 -11.77
C LYS A 269 -8.87 21.51 -13.01
N GLU A 270 -10.17 21.69 -13.19
CA GLU A 270 -10.74 22.34 -14.38
C GLU A 270 -10.57 23.86 -14.35
N LYS A 271 -10.73 24.49 -13.18
CA LYS A 271 -10.68 25.95 -13.03
C LYS A 271 -9.30 26.49 -12.66
N GLY A 272 -8.33 25.61 -12.41
CA GLY A 272 -6.96 25.98 -12.09
C GLY A 272 -6.82 26.74 -10.76
N ASN A 273 -5.88 27.69 -10.70
CA ASN A 273 -5.50 28.40 -9.48
C ASN A 273 -6.43 29.60 -9.18
N LEU A 274 -7.71 29.34 -8.93
CA LEU A 274 -8.61 30.38 -8.44
C LEU A 274 -8.06 30.98 -7.13
N PRO A 275 -7.99 32.32 -7.00
CA PRO A 275 -7.38 32.94 -5.84
C PRO A 275 -8.27 32.80 -4.61
N VAL A 276 -7.66 32.67 -3.43
CA VAL A 276 -8.37 32.79 -2.15
C VAL A 276 -9.00 34.19 -2.06
N PRO A 277 -10.29 34.32 -1.71
CA PRO A 277 -10.94 35.61 -1.48
C PRO A 277 -10.16 36.48 -0.47
N LEU A 278 -10.04 37.78 -0.72
CA LEU A 278 -9.19 38.69 0.06
C LEU A 278 -9.51 38.65 1.56
N HIS A 279 -10.79 38.62 1.93
CA HIS A 279 -11.24 38.57 3.32
C HIS A 279 -10.89 37.25 4.04
N LEU A 280 -10.51 36.19 3.32
CA LEU A 280 -10.04 34.94 3.91
C LEU A 280 -8.51 34.83 3.95
N ARG A 281 -7.79 35.79 3.36
CA ARG A 281 -6.32 35.77 3.34
C ARG A 281 -5.77 36.20 4.70
N ASN A 282 -4.64 35.60 5.07
CA ASN A 282 -3.94 35.98 6.28
C ASN A 282 -3.08 37.25 6.04
N ALA A 283 -3.23 38.26 6.89
CA ALA A 283 -2.51 39.53 6.80
C ALA A 283 -1.37 39.61 7.82
N VAL A 284 -0.29 38.88 7.54
CA VAL A 284 0.82 38.70 8.50
C VAL A 284 1.78 39.91 8.50
N THR A 285 2.01 40.53 7.34
CA THR A 285 2.93 41.68 7.21
C THR A 285 2.17 42.99 7.12
N SER A 286 2.85 44.11 7.37
CA SER A 286 2.28 45.46 7.22
C SER A 286 1.79 45.69 5.79
N LEU A 287 2.60 45.32 4.79
CA LEU A 287 2.22 45.41 3.38
C LEU A 287 0.95 44.61 3.06
N MET A 288 0.77 43.42 3.64
CA MET A 288 -0.46 42.63 3.42
C MET A 288 -1.70 43.29 4.01
N LYS A 289 -1.56 43.95 5.17
CA LYS A 289 -2.65 44.73 5.78
C LYS A 289 -3.00 45.96 4.94
N ASP A 290 -1.98 46.63 4.38
CA ASP A 290 -2.16 47.76 3.47
C ASP A 290 -2.83 47.33 2.14
N LEU A 291 -2.64 46.08 1.73
CA LEU A 291 -3.31 45.45 0.57
C LEU A 291 -4.66 44.81 0.91
N ASP A 292 -5.26 45.17 2.05
CA ASP A 292 -6.60 44.73 2.48
C ASP A 292 -6.75 43.21 2.67
N TYR A 293 -5.65 42.47 2.93
CA TYR A 293 -5.75 41.05 3.24
C TYR A 293 -6.51 40.87 4.56
N GLY A 294 -7.43 39.90 4.61
CA GLY A 294 -8.25 39.62 5.78
C GLY A 294 -9.23 40.73 6.17
N LYS A 295 -9.26 41.85 5.43
CA LYS A 295 -10.18 42.95 5.70
C LYS A 295 -11.61 42.48 5.47
N ASN A 296 -12.51 42.88 6.37
CA ASN A 296 -13.91 42.48 6.40
C ASN A 296 -14.16 40.99 6.67
N TYR A 297 -13.17 40.22 7.13
CA TYR A 297 -13.41 38.89 7.65
C TYR A 297 -14.38 38.95 8.83
N ARG A 298 -15.48 38.19 8.74
CA ARG A 298 -16.47 38.11 9.82
C ARG A 298 -16.23 36.87 10.66
N TYR A 299 -15.67 37.06 11.85
CA TYR A 299 -15.38 35.96 12.77
C TYR A 299 -16.67 35.41 13.38
N ALA A 300 -16.91 34.11 13.21
CA ALA A 300 -18.20 33.49 13.53
C ALA A 300 -18.61 33.59 15.01
N HIS A 301 -17.66 33.69 15.95
CA HIS A 301 -17.97 33.83 17.37
C HIS A 301 -18.36 35.27 17.76
N ASP A 302 -17.86 36.27 17.05
CA ASP A 302 -18.11 37.69 17.33
C ASP A 302 -19.26 38.26 16.49
N ASP A 303 -19.42 37.79 15.24
CA ASP A 303 -20.53 38.13 14.34
C ASP A 303 -21.17 36.87 13.72
N PRO A 304 -21.98 36.11 14.50
CA PRO A 304 -22.64 34.90 14.01
C PRO A 304 -23.61 35.14 12.84
N LYS A 305 -24.20 36.34 12.73
CA LYS A 305 -25.15 36.67 11.66
C LYS A 305 -24.40 36.98 10.36
N GLY A 306 -23.34 37.76 10.44
CA GLY A 306 -22.53 38.12 9.29
C GLY A 306 -21.69 36.97 8.76
N ALA A 307 -21.19 36.07 9.62
CA ALA A 307 -20.47 34.88 9.18
C ALA A 307 -21.32 33.99 8.24
N LYS A 308 -22.65 33.92 8.45
CA LYS A 308 -23.58 33.20 7.57
C LYS A 308 -23.79 33.84 6.20
N GLN A 309 -23.52 35.14 6.09
CA GLN A 309 -23.66 35.91 4.84
C GLN A 309 -22.34 35.99 4.06
N GLN A 310 -21.23 35.52 4.63
CA GLN A 310 -19.91 35.53 4.01
C GLN A 310 -19.73 34.32 3.09
N THR A 311 -19.27 34.56 1.86
CA THR A 311 -18.85 33.50 0.93
C THR A 311 -17.43 33.04 1.23
N HIS A 312 -17.20 31.73 1.16
CA HIS A 312 -15.87 31.13 1.39
C HIS A 312 -15.21 30.62 0.10
N LEU A 313 -16.01 30.39 -0.94
CA LEU A 313 -15.52 29.98 -2.25
C LEU A 313 -15.08 31.21 -3.07
N PRO A 314 -14.14 31.04 -4.03
CA PRO A 314 -13.87 32.04 -5.05
C PRO A 314 -15.14 32.44 -5.80
N LYS A 315 -15.15 33.64 -6.39
CA LYS A 315 -16.31 34.20 -7.09
C LYS A 315 -16.82 33.28 -8.20
N GLU A 316 -15.92 32.62 -8.91
CA GLU A 316 -16.21 31.68 -10.00
C GLU A 316 -16.87 30.36 -9.52
N LEU A 317 -16.92 30.15 -8.20
CA LEU A 317 -17.53 29.01 -7.52
C LEU A 317 -18.64 29.44 -6.56
N GLU A 318 -19.09 30.68 -6.65
CA GLU A 318 -20.18 31.18 -5.82
C GLU A 318 -21.45 30.33 -6.01
N GLY A 319 -22.10 29.96 -4.91
CA GLY A 319 -23.28 29.10 -4.89
C GLY A 319 -23.02 27.61 -5.15
N ARG A 320 -21.77 27.20 -5.42
CA ARG A 320 -21.43 25.78 -5.59
C ARG A 320 -21.60 25.01 -4.28
N ARG A 321 -22.37 23.93 -4.32
CA ARG A 321 -22.58 23.01 -3.19
C ARG A 321 -21.94 21.66 -3.48
N TYR A 322 -20.90 21.32 -2.72
CA TYR A 322 -20.18 20.05 -2.84
C TYR A 322 -20.78 18.95 -1.98
N TYR A 323 -21.03 19.24 -0.70
CA TYR A 323 -21.60 18.29 0.23
C TYR A 323 -23.12 18.29 0.11
N GLN A 324 -23.70 17.12 -0.16
CA GLN A 324 -25.14 16.89 -0.30
C GLN A 324 -25.53 15.66 0.52
N PRO A 325 -26.05 15.82 1.74
CA PRO A 325 -26.42 14.71 2.61
C PRO A 325 -27.45 13.79 1.94
N THR A 326 -27.20 12.48 1.98
CA THR A 326 -28.12 11.46 1.45
C THR A 326 -29.16 11.10 2.53
N ASN A 327 -30.23 11.91 2.64
CA ASN A 327 -31.43 11.76 3.48
C ASN A 327 -31.25 11.40 4.98
N SER A 328 -31.42 12.41 5.84
CA SER A 328 -31.94 12.26 7.21
C SER A 328 -33.36 11.65 7.14
N ALA A 329 -33.65 10.67 8.00
CA ALA A 329 -35.02 10.20 8.17
C ALA A 329 -35.89 11.36 8.73
N SER A 330 -37.09 11.54 8.13
CA SER A 330 -38.17 12.47 8.50
C SER A 330 -37.98 13.97 8.21
N PRO A 331 -38.89 14.61 7.44
CA PRO A 331 -38.99 16.06 7.28
C PRO A 331 -39.76 16.71 8.45
N THR A 332 -39.43 16.32 9.67
CA THR A 332 -39.92 16.97 10.90
C THR A 332 -38.74 17.02 11.86
N ASP A 333 -38.21 18.23 12.02
CA ASP A 333 -37.24 18.70 13.02
C ASP A 333 -35.72 18.53 12.77
N GLU A 334 -35.23 17.72 11.82
CA GLU A 334 -33.77 17.69 11.50
C GLU A 334 -33.38 18.42 10.21
N ALA A 335 -34.35 18.76 9.35
CA ALA A 335 -34.12 19.65 8.21
C ALA A 335 -33.83 21.11 8.63
N GLU A 336 -34.10 21.47 9.88
CA GLU A 336 -33.62 22.73 10.48
C GLU A 336 -32.18 22.61 11.00
N GLY A 337 -31.69 21.40 11.29
CA GLY A 337 -30.32 21.15 11.77
C GLY A 337 -29.26 21.22 10.66
N LEU A 338 -29.62 20.89 9.42
CA LEU A 338 -28.76 21.11 8.24
C LEU A 338 -29.02 22.46 7.54
N ASN A 339 -30.02 23.20 8.00
CA ASN A 339 -30.10 24.67 7.84
C ASN A 339 -29.53 25.41 9.07
N SER A 340 -28.85 24.70 9.97
CA SER A 340 -27.97 25.27 10.99
C SER A 340 -26.57 25.41 10.40
N PRO A 341 -25.84 26.48 10.71
CA PRO A 341 -25.28 27.40 9.72
C PRO A 341 -23.93 26.98 9.12
N TRP A 342 -23.95 25.93 8.30
CA TRP A 342 -22.82 25.59 7.42
C TRP A 342 -23.31 25.29 6.01
#